data_AF-A0A653AUC3-F1
#
_entry.id   AF-A0A653AUC3-F1
#
_cell.length_a   1.000
_cell.length_b   1.000
_cell.length_c   1.000
_cell.angle_alpha   90.00
_cell.angle_beta   90.00
_cell.angle_gamma   90.00
#
_symmetry.space_group_name_H-M   'P 1'
#
loop_
_entity.id
_entity.type
_entity.pdbx_description
1 polymer ?
#
loop_
_entity_poly.entity_id
_entity_poly.type
_entity_poly.pdbx_seq_one_letter_code
_entity_poly.pdbx_strand_id
1 'polypeptide(L)'
;MYIDKIKSKKVFNDYVEKYDTSNEKIKLKIDHTYRVSELCEKIAPSLEMTNEEIDIAWFTGLLHDIGRFEQVRRYGTFNDSKSIDHARLGVEILFEEGKIREFIEDTSEDELIKNVIECHNSYKIPEYYSKRTTTFSNILRDADKIDIFKVNIIVPIEEIYNVTRKEIYNSVVTQEVLDNLKRKDTVLRKLKKSAVDNIVGHISLVFGLVYDESIKLAVEHGYLEELMNFKSYNDITNKQFEEIRTFVHLYIKERASYK
;
A
#
# COMPACT_ATOMS: atom_id res chain seq x y z
N MET A 1 -2.44 -24.93 5.53
CA MET A 1 -2.84 -24.78 4.10
C MET A 1 -1.56 -24.71 3.27
N TYR A 2 -1.45 -25.47 2.17
CA TYR A 2 -0.27 -25.44 1.28
C TYR A 2 -0.49 -24.52 0.07
N ILE A 3 0.40 -23.55 -0.14
CA ILE A 3 0.34 -22.62 -1.27
C ILE A 3 1.48 -22.92 -2.25
N ASP A 4 1.11 -23.39 -3.44
CA ASP A 4 2.04 -23.49 -4.56
C ASP A 4 2.24 -22.10 -5.18
N LYS A 5 3.36 -21.45 -4.86
CA LYS A 5 3.69 -20.12 -5.36
C LYS A 5 3.87 -20.10 -6.88
N ILE A 6 4.40 -21.18 -7.49
CA ILE A 6 4.61 -21.25 -8.94
C ILE A 6 3.25 -21.28 -9.64
N LYS A 7 2.35 -22.15 -9.18
CA LYS A 7 0.96 -22.20 -9.67
C LYS A 7 0.26 -20.86 -9.47
N SER A 8 0.36 -20.28 -8.27
CA SER A 8 -0.32 -19.01 -7.93
C SER A 8 0.15 -17.86 -8.81
N LYS A 9 1.46 -17.72 -9.05
CA LYS A 9 2.01 -16.73 -9.98
C LYS A 9 1.51 -16.94 -11.40
N LYS A 10 1.45 -18.20 -11.86
CA LYS A 10 0.93 -18.53 -13.19
C LYS A 10 -0.54 -18.13 -13.33
N VAL A 11 -1.40 -18.51 -12.39
CA VAL A 11 -2.83 -18.16 -12.42
C VAL A 11 -3.03 -16.65 -12.37
N PHE A 12 -2.24 -15.93 -11.56
CA PHE A 12 -2.26 -14.47 -11.55
C PHE A 12 -1.88 -13.88 -12.92
N ASN A 13 -0.82 -14.39 -13.56
CA ASN A 13 -0.41 -13.96 -14.90
C ASN A 13 -1.51 -14.22 -15.94
N ASP A 14 -2.06 -15.43 -15.97
CA ASP A 14 -3.16 -15.81 -16.87
C ASP A 14 -4.41 -14.92 -16.66
N TYR A 15 -4.62 -14.42 -15.43
CA TYR A 15 -5.67 -13.45 -15.13
C TYR A 15 -5.36 -12.06 -15.70
N VAL A 16 -4.15 -11.52 -15.46
CA VAL A 16 -3.79 -10.15 -15.88
C VAL A 16 -3.51 -10.02 -17.38
N GLU A 17 -3.15 -11.10 -18.07
CA GLU A 17 -2.98 -11.14 -19.54
C GLU A 17 -4.26 -10.80 -20.32
N LYS A 18 -5.42 -10.90 -19.67
CA LYS A 18 -6.72 -10.52 -20.26
C LYS A 18 -6.92 -9.01 -20.34
N TYR A 19 -6.03 -8.24 -19.72
CA TYR A 19 -6.04 -6.78 -19.71
C TYR A 19 -4.90 -6.25 -20.58
N ASP A 20 -4.97 -4.98 -20.97
CA ASP A 20 -3.94 -4.35 -21.80
C ASP A 20 -2.63 -4.18 -21.00
N THR A 21 -1.74 -5.17 -21.06
CA THR A 21 -0.44 -5.16 -20.39
C THR A 21 0.56 -4.20 -21.03
N SER A 22 0.26 -3.65 -22.20
CA SER A 22 1.02 -2.56 -22.79
C SER A 22 0.74 -1.21 -22.11
N ASN A 23 -0.38 -1.11 -21.40
CA ASN A 23 -0.71 0.04 -20.58
C ASN A 23 0.21 0.11 -19.35
N GLU A 24 0.99 1.18 -19.24
CA GLU A 24 1.95 1.40 -18.16
C GLU A 24 1.30 1.34 -16.76
N LYS A 25 0.04 1.75 -16.63
CA LYS A 25 -0.70 1.70 -15.36
C LYS A 25 -1.05 0.27 -14.95
N ILE A 26 -1.40 -0.59 -15.91
CA ILE A 26 -1.65 -2.01 -15.67
C ILE A 26 -0.34 -2.69 -15.28
N LYS A 27 0.74 -2.44 -16.04
CA LYS A 27 2.06 -2.99 -15.75
C LYS A 27 2.58 -2.58 -14.36
N LEU A 28 2.47 -1.30 -14.03
CA LEU A 28 2.83 -0.79 -12.70
C LEU A 28 2.08 -1.52 -11.58
N LYS A 29 0.78 -1.80 -11.81
CA LYS A 29 -0.08 -2.50 -10.84
C LYS A 29 0.31 -3.98 -10.70
N ILE A 30 0.65 -4.67 -11.80
CA ILE A 30 1.21 -6.03 -11.77
C ILE A 30 2.52 -6.05 -10.98
N ASP A 31 3.46 -5.15 -11.30
CA ASP A 31 4.75 -5.11 -10.63
C ASP A 31 4.59 -4.75 -9.14
N HIS A 32 3.64 -3.88 -8.80
CA HIS A 32 3.26 -3.55 -7.43
C HIS A 32 2.74 -4.77 -6.67
N THR A 33 1.81 -5.53 -7.25
CA THR A 33 1.27 -6.75 -6.63
C THR A 33 2.38 -7.72 -6.25
N TYR A 34 3.34 -7.99 -7.16
CA TYR A 34 4.46 -8.88 -6.83
C TYR A 34 5.36 -8.35 -5.72
N ARG A 35 5.68 -7.05 -5.73
CA ARG A 35 6.50 -6.44 -4.67
C ARG A 35 5.79 -6.47 -3.33
N VAL A 36 4.48 -6.25 -3.28
CA VAL A 36 3.68 -6.37 -2.06
C VAL A 36 3.71 -7.81 -1.53
N SER A 37 3.52 -8.83 -2.40
CA SER A 37 3.66 -10.24 -1.98
C SER A 37 5.02 -10.54 -1.35
N GLU A 38 6.11 -10.08 -1.99
CA GLU A 38 7.48 -10.27 -1.49
C GLU A 38 7.73 -9.51 -0.19
N LEU A 39 7.13 -8.33 -0.02
CA LEU A 39 7.20 -7.56 1.23
C LEU A 39 6.44 -8.27 2.36
N CYS A 40 5.26 -8.83 2.10
CA CYS A 40 4.54 -9.63 3.08
C CYS A 40 5.40 -10.83 3.56
N GLU A 41 6.07 -11.50 2.62
CA GLU A 41 6.99 -12.62 2.91
C GLU A 41 8.23 -12.20 3.71
N LYS A 42 8.69 -10.95 3.57
CA LYS A 42 9.80 -10.40 4.36
C LYS A 42 9.38 -9.94 5.76
N ILE A 43 8.15 -9.45 5.93
CA ILE A 43 7.64 -8.97 7.22
C ILE A 43 7.23 -10.16 8.12
N ALA A 44 6.52 -11.15 7.58
CA ALA A 44 5.94 -12.25 8.37
C ALA A 44 6.94 -13.00 9.28
N PRO A 45 8.20 -13.30 8.85
CA PRO A 45 9.18 -13.97 9.70
C PRO A 45 9.53 -13.20 10.99
N SER A 46 9.44 -11.87 11.00
CA SER A 46 9.73 -11.08 12.21
C SER A 46 8.69 -11.26 13.31
N LEU A 47 7.59 -11.96 13.02
CA LEU A 47 6.48 -12.24 13.93
C LEU A 47 6.43 -13.70 14.37
N GLU A 48 7.52 -14.45 14.16
CA GLU A 48 7.63 -15.89 14.51
C GLU A 48 6.57 -16.77 13.84
N MET A 49 6.06 -16.34 12.68
CA MET A 49 5.06 -17.07 11.90
C MET A 49 5.66 -18.35 11.29
N THR A 50 4.84 -19.38 11.20
CA THR A 50 5.23 -20.64 10.53
C THR A 50 5.40 -20.44 9.03
N ASN A 51 6.10 -21.37 8.35
CA ASN A 51 6.25 -21.29 6.89
C ASN A 51 4.89 -21.27 6.15
N GLU A 52 3.90 -22.03 6.63
CA GLU A 52 2.55 -22.00 6.06
C GLU A 52 1.91 -20.62 6.19
N GLU A 53 2.07 -19.97 7.34
CA GLU A 53 1.54 -18.63 7.57
C GLU A 53 2.28 -17.55 6.77
N ILE A 54 3.61 -17.67 6.60
CA ILE A 54 4.39 -16.81 5.72
C ILE A 54 3.90 -16.93 4.27
N ASP A 55 3.62 -18.16 3.82
CA ASP A 55 3.08 -18.40 2.48
C ASP A 55 1.68 -17.79 2.31
N ILE A 56 0.81 -17.86 3.34
CA ILE A 56 -0.50 -17.20 3.34
C ILE A 56 -0.33 -15.67 3.26
N ALA A 57 0.62 -15.08 3.99
CA ALA A 57 0.86 -13.64 3.93
C ALA A 57 1.35 -13.20 2.55
N TRP A 58 2.25 -13.96 1.94
CA TRP A 58 2.68 -13.75 0.56
C TRP A 58 1.49 -13.81 -0.41
N PHE A 59 0.61 -14.78 -0.22
CA PHE A 59 -0.54 -15.03 -1.09
C PHE A 59 -1.61 -13.95 -1.00
N THR A 60 -1.91 -13.43 0.20
CA THR A 60 -2.81 -12.28 0.32
C THR A 60 -2.23 -11.05 -0.38
N GLY A 61 -0.90 -10.84 -0.32
CA GLY A 61 -0.22 -9.83 -1.12
C GLY A 61 -0.37 -10.02 -2.63
N LEU A 62 -0.40 -11.25 -3.13
CA LEU A 62 -0.61 -11.52 -4.57
C LEU A 62 -2.03 -11.21 -5.02
N LEU A 63 -3.00 -11.34 -4.12
CA LEU A 63 -4.42 -11.26 -4.45
C LEU A 63 -5.09 -9.92 -4.11
N HIS A 64 -4.49 -9.10 -3.24
CA HIS A 64 -5.16 -7.92 -2.65
C HIS A 64 -5.75 -6.96 -3.67
N ASP A 65 -5.04 -6.74 -4.78
CA ASP A 65 -5.40 -5.77 -5.82
C ASP A 65 -6.02 -6.42 -7.07
N ILE A 66 -6.45 -7.69 -7.01
CA ILE A 66 -7.05 -8.38 -8.17
C ILE A 66 -8.29 -7.64 -8.73
N GLY A 67 -9.02 -6.94 -7.85
CA GLY A 67 -10.15 -6.09 -8.21
C GLY A 67 -9.77 -4.84 -9.00
N ARG A 68 -8.52 -4.36 -8.93
CA ARG A 68 -8.06 -3.17 -9.67
C ARG A 68 -8.17 -3.35 -11.17
N PHE A 69 -7.80 -4.51 -11.68
CA PHE A 69 -7.82 -4.81 -13.11
C PHE A 69 -9.25 -4.75 -13.66
N GLU A 70 -10.21 -5.29 -12.91
CA GLU A 70 -11.61 -5.24 -13.29
C GLU A 70 -12.20 -3.84 -13.09
N GLN A 71 -11.78 -3.12 -12.06
CA GLN A 71 -12.17 -1.72 -11.82
C GLN A 71 -11.78 -0.83 -13.00
N VAL A 72 -10.54 -0.90 -13.48
CA VAL A 72 -10.11 -0.08 -14.62
C VAL A 72 -10.75 -0.54 -15.93
N ARG A 73 -11.00 -1.84 -16.12
CA ARG A 73 -11.75 -2.35 -17.28
C ARG A 73 -13.18 -1.82 -17.32
N ARG A 74 -13.89 -1.80 -16.18
CA ARG A 74 -15.29 -1.35 -16.06
C ARG A 74 -15.44 0.18 -16.08
N TYR A 75 -14.53 0.90 -15.43
CA TYR A 75 -14.70 2.33 -15.12
C TYR A 75 -13.61 3.25 -15.67
N GLY A 76 -12.53 2.71 -16.25
CA GLY A 76 -11.43 3.50 -16.79
C GLY A 76 -10.59 4.25 -15.74
N THR A 77 -10.70 3.89 -14.46
CA THR A 77 -10.01 4.58 -13.36
C THR A 77 -9.72 3.63 -12.19
N PHE A 78 -8.65 3.90 -11.43
CA PHE A 78 -8.37 3.26 -10.14
C PHE A 78 -8.89 4.08 -8.94
N ASN A 79 -9.72 5.09 -9.16
CA ASN A 79 -10.23 5.90 -8.07
C ASN A 79 -11.55 5.33 -7.53
N ASP A 80 -11.50 4.68 -6.37
CA ASP A 80 -12.64 4.06 -5.71
C ASP A 80 -13.81 5.03 -5.50
N SER A 81 -13.52 6.27 -5.08
CA SER A 81 -14.56 7.31 -4.86
C SER A 81 -15.28 7.75 -6.14
N LYS A 82 -14.72 7.46 -7.32
CA LYS A 82 -15.32 7.74 -8.63
C LYS A 82 -15.84 6.46 -9.32
N SER A 83 -15.70 5.30 -8.67
CA SER A 83 -16.02 4.00 -9.25
C SER A 83 -16.57 3.04 -8.19
N ILE A 84 -15.82 1.99 -7.84
CA ILE A 84 -16.16 0.92 -6.91
C ILE A 84 -14.98 0.66 -5.96
N ASP A 85 -15.27 0.18 -4.75
CA ASP A 85 -14.25 -0.31 -3.83
C ASP A 85 -13.57 -1.55 -4.42
N HIS A 86 -12.28 -1.43 -4.73
CA HIS A 86 -11.51 -2.48 -5.38
C HIS A 86 -11.24 -3.68 -4.46
N ALA A 87 -11.16 -3.49 -3.14
CA ALA A 87 -10.95 -4.58 -2.19
C ALA A 87 -12.19 -5.47 -2.14
N ARG A 88 -13.37 -4.84 -2.06
CA ARG A 88 -14.66 -5.54 -2.11
C ARG A 88 -14.87 -6.23 -3.46
N LEU A 89 -14.55 -5.56 -4.57
CA LEU A 89 -14.60 -6.17 -5.91
C LEU A 89 -13.62 -7.36 -6.03
N GLY A 90 -12.44 -7.27 -5.43
CA GLY A 90 -11.49 -8.38 -5.39
C GLY A 90 -12.06 -9.60 -4.66
N VAL A 91 -12.75 -9.38 -3.54
CA VAL A 91 -13.45 -10.44 -2.79
C VAL A 91 -14.58 -11.07 -3.60
N GLU A 92 -15.40 -10.27 -4.29
CA GLU A 92 -16.46 -10.76 -5.18
C GLU A 92 -15.86 -11.68 -6.26
N ILE A 93 -14.84 -11.22 -6.97
CA ILE A 93 -14.16 -11.98 -8.03
C ILE A 93 -13.55 -13.28 -7.48
N LEU A 94 -12.87 -13.22 -6.33
CA LEU A 94 -12.18 -14.39 -5.79
C LEU A 94 -13.16 -15.42 -5.22
N PHE A 95 -14.09 -15.00 -4.37
CA PHE A 95 -14.87 -15.93 -3.56
C PHE A 95 -16.31 -16.10 -4.03
N GLU A 96 -16.95 -15.04 -4.55
CA GLU A 96 -18.35 -15.10 -5.00
C GLU A 96 -18.44 -15.66 -6.44
N GLU A 97 -17.51 -15.28 -7.32
CA GLU A 97 -17.36 -15.88 -8.66
C GLU A 97 -16.51 -17.16 -8.66
N GLY A 98 -15.90 -17.52 -7.53
CA GLY A 98 -15.15 -18.77 -7.34
C GLY A 98 -13.74 -18.82 -7.94
N LYS A 99 -13.17 -17.70 -8.43
CA LYS A 99 -11.82 -17.68 -9.04
C LYS A 99 -10.72 -18.13 -8.10
N ILE A 100 -10.89 -18.00 -6.79
CA ILE A 100 -9.93 -18.47 -5.78
C ILE A 100 -9.56 -19.95 -5.97
N ARG A 101 -10.49 -20.77 -6.50
CA ARG A 101 -10.25 -22.20 -6.76
C ARG A 101 -9.25 -22.45 -7.88
N GLU A 102 -9.09 -21.52 -8.82
CA GLU A 102 -8.02 -21.61 -9.82
C GLU A 102 -6.63 -21.56 -9.15
N PHE A 103 -6.50 -20.77 -8.07
CA PHE A 103 -5.27 -20.67 -7.29
C PHE A 103 -5.11 -21.87 -6.34
N ILE A 104 -6.12 -22.13 -5.51
CA ILE A 104 -6.04 -23.09 -4.41
C ILE A 104 -7.35 -23.84 -4.18
N GLU A 105 -7.29 -25.15 -4.02
CA GLU A 105 -8.47 -26.00 -3.78
C GLU A 105 -8.86 -26.07 -2.30
N ASP A 106 -7.87 -26.04 -1.39
CA ASP A 106 -8.08 -26.03 0.05
C ASP A 106 -8.87 -24.77 0.47
N THR A 107 -9.94 -24.94 1.22
CA THR A 107 -10.84 -23.87 1.68
C THR A 107 -10.61 -23.47 3.14
N SER A 108 -9.66 -24.10 3.84
CA SER A 108 -9.49 -23.98 5.29
C SER A 108 -9.15 -22.56 5.78
N GLU A 109 -8.61 -21.71 4.90
CA GLU A 109 -8.22 -20.32 5.21
C GLU A 109 -9.01 -19.28 4.40
N ASP A 110 -10.09 -19.69 3.73
CA ASP A 110 -10.88 -18.79 2.87
C ASP A 110 -11.37 -17.54 3.61
N GLU A 111 -11.89 -17.72 4.83
CA GLU A 111 -12.39 -16.63 5.64
C GLU A 111 -11.27 -15.66 6.03
N LEU A 112 -10.08 -16.18 6.38
CA LEU A 112 -8.92 -15.36 6.69
C LEU A 112 -8.49 -14.54 5.47
N ILE A 113 -8.27 -15.20 4.33
CA ILE A 113 -7.81 -14.57 3.09
C ILE A 113 -8.83 -13.52 2.62
N LYS A 114 -10.11 -13.87 2.63
CA LYS A 114 -11.21 -12.95 2.30
C LYS A 114 -11.18 -11.70 3.16
N ASN A 115 -11.17 -11.84 4.48
CA ASN A 115 -11.19 -10.70 5.41
C ASN A 115 -9.94 -9.82 5.27
N VAL A 116 -8.77 -10.42 5.07
CA VAL A 116 -7.51 -9.70 4.88
C VAL A 116 -7.54 -8.86 3.60
N ILE A 117 -8.01 -9.43 2.49
CA ILE A 117 -8.18 -8.72 1.24
C ILE A 117 -9.26 -7.63 1.37
N GLU A 118 -10.42 -7.93 1.96
CA GLU A 118 -11.53 -6.96 2.05
C GLU A 118 -11.15 -5.68 2.80
N CYS A 119 -10.35 -5.79 3.87
CA CYS A 119 -10.04 -4.66 4.72
C CYS A 119 -8.74 -3.92 4.39
N HIS A 120 -7.98 -4.33 3.36
CA HIS A 120 -6.63 -3.80 3.15
C HIS A 120 -6.62 -2.28 2.84
N ASN A 121 -7.61 -1.78 2.09
CA ASN A 121 -7.78 -0.37 1.77
C ASN A 121 -8.61 0.40 2.82
N SER A 122 -9.15 -0.28 3.84
CA SER A 122 -10.00 0.32 4.85
C SER A 122 -9.19 1.29 5.72
N TYR A 123 -9.84 2.32 6.26
CA TYR A 123 -9.15 3.28 7.14
C TYR A 123 -8.65 2.61 8.44
N LYS A 124 -9.50 1.79 9.04
CA LYS A 124 -9.19 0.99 10.24
C LYS A 124 -9.55 -0.47 9.98
N ILE A 125 -8.82 -1.38 10.63
CA ILE A 125 -9.20 -2.79 10.67
C ILE A 125 -10.44 -2.90 11.57
N PRO A 126 -11.47 -3.67 11.17
CA PRO A 126 -12.63 -3.93 12.01
C PRO A 126 -12.25 -4.53 13.38
N GLU A 127 -12.80 -3.95 14.46
CA GLU A 127 -12.46 -4.35 15.84
C GLU A 127 -12.92 -5.76 16.21
N TYR A 128 -13.89 -6.31 15.48
CA TYR A 128 -14.41 -7.66 15.68
C TYR A 128 -13.55 -8.75 15.02
N TYR A 129 -12.51 -8.38 14.25
CA TYR A 129 -11.61 -9.36 13.67
C TYR A 129 -10.74 -10.04 14.73
N SER A 130 -10.45 -11.32 14.51
CA SER A 130 -9.57 -12.09 15.38
C SER A 130 -8.16 -11.48 15.41
N LYS A 131 -7.37 -11.80 16.44
CA LYS A 131 -5.94 -11.42 16.49
C LYS A 131 -5.20 -11.90 15.25
N ARG A 132 -5.48 -13.13 14.79
CA ARG A 132 -4.85 -13.71 13.59
C ARG A 132 -5.18 -12.88 12.35
N THR A 133 -6.47 -12.64 12.07
CA THR A 133 -6.90 -11.81 10.93
C THR A 133 -6.28 -10.42 11.00
N THR A 134 -6.29 -9.79 12.19
CA THR A 134 -5.68 -8.47 12.40
C THR A 134 -4.18 -8.47 12.08
N THR A 135 -3.44 -9.51 12.49
CA THR A 135 -2.02 -9.66 12.17
C THR A 135 -1.79 -9.72 10.65
N PHE A 136 -2.48 -10.60 9.93
CA PHE A 136 -2.34 -10.71 8.47
C PHE A 136 -2.75 -9.44 7.74
N SER A 137 -3.83 -8.80 8.17
CA SER A 137 -4.27 -7.51 7.65
C SER A 137 -3.21 -6.42 7.86
N ASN A 138 -2.56 -6.36 9.02
CA ASN A 138 -1.48 -5.41 9.25
C ASN A 138 -0.25 -5.69 8.38
N ILE A 139 0.13 -6.96 8.18
CA ILE A 139 1.25 -7.33 7.29
C ILE A 139 0.98 -6.84 5.86
N LEU A 140 -0.21 -7.14 5.32
CA LEU A 140 -0.59 -6.72 3.98
C LEU A 140 -0.60 -5.19 3.85
N ARG A 141 -1.21 -4.50 4.82
CA ARG A 141 -1.31 -3.04 4.83
C ARG A 141 0.04 -2.36 5.02
N ASP A 142 0.98 -2.96 5.73
CA ASP A 142 2.34 -2.45 5.84
C ASP A 142 3.10 -2.62 4.53
N ALA A 143 3.05 -3.82 3.95
CA ALA A 143 3.68 -4.13 2.66
C ALA A 143 3.20 -3.20 1.54
N ASP A 144 1.89 -2.97 1.45
CA ASP A 144 1.29 -2.04 0.47
C ASP A 144 1.82 -0.60 0.66
N LYS A 145 1.81 -0.08 1.89
CA LYS A 145 2.36 1.26 2.19
C LYS A 145 3.84 1.41 1.84
N ILE A 146 4.64 0.37 2.10
CA ILE A 146 6.07 0.39 1.76
C ILE A 146 6.26 0.49 0.24
N ASP A 147 5.47 -0.26 -0.55
CA ASP A 147 5.57 -0.17 -2.01
C ASP A 147 5.01 1.14 -2.57
N ILE A 148 4.01 1.74 -1.92
CA ILE A 148 3.50 3.07 -2.29
C ILE A 148 4.62 4.11 -2.27
N PHE A 149 5.60 4.03 -1.35
CA PHE A 149 6.75 4.94 -1.38
C PHE A 149 7.55 4.80 -2.69
N LYS A 150 7.82 3.58 -3.13
CA LYS A 150 8.51 3.31 -4.39
C LYS A 150 7.72 3.82 -5.59
N VAL A 151 6.43 3.50 -5.65
CA VAL A 151 5.53 3.94 -6.74
C VAL A 151 5.53 5.46 -6.87
N ASN A 152 5.56 6.19 -5.75
CA ASN A 152 5.62 7.66 -5.76
C ASN A 152 6.93 8.24 -6.31
N ILE A 153 8.01 7.46 -6.35
CA ILE A 153 9.30 7.88 -6.91
C ILE A 153 9.42 7.52 -8.38
N ILE A 154 9.03 6.30 -8.76
CA ILE A 154 9.27 5.80 -10.12
C ILE A 154 8.22 6.26 -11.13
N VAL A 155 7.07 6.76 -10.67
CA VAL A 155 5.99 7.25 -11.53
C VAL A 155 6.00 8.78 -11.56
N PRO A 156 5.77 9.41 -12.72
CA PRO A 156 5.66 10.87 -12.81
C PRO A 156 4.67 11.45 -11.79
N ILE A 157 5.09 12.53 -11.15
CA ILE A 157 4.37 13.16 -10.04
C ILE A 157 2.96 13.62 -10.46
N GLU A 158 2.81 14.04 -11.72
CA GLU A 158 1.53 14.46 -12.28
C GLU A 158 0.54 13.31 -12.42
N GLU A 159 1.02 12.11 -12.70
CA GLU A 159 0.17 10.93 -12.84
C GLU A 159 -0.28 10.38 -11.49
N ILE A 160 0.61 10.44 -10.49
CA ILE A 160 0.31 9.98 -9.13
C ILE A 160 -0.72 10.89 -8.46
N TYR A 161 -0.57 12.21 -8.58
CA TYR A 161 -1.40 13.16 -7.84
C TYR A 161 -2.50 13.81 -8.68
N ASN A 162 -2.47 13.63 -10.01
CA ASN A 162 -3.39 14.28 -10.94
C ASN A 162 -3.41 15.81 -10.76
N VAL A 163 -2.22 16.40 -10.62
CA VAL A 163 -1.95 17.84 -10.51
C VAL A 163 -0.80 18.22 -11.44
N THR A 164 -0.67 19.49 -11.78
CA THR A 164 0.45 19.95 -12.60
C THR A 164 1.75 20.07 -11.78
N ARG A 165 2.91 19.94 -12.43
CA ARG A 165 4.20 20.29 -11.81
C ARG A 165 4.19 21.71 -11.25
N LYS A 166 3.63 22.66 -11.98
CA LYS A 166 3.58 24.05 -11.51
C LYS A 166 2.85 24.16 -10.17
N GLU A 167 1.70 23.50 -10.01
CA GLU A 167 0.95 23.53 -8.75
C GLU A 167 1.74 22.87 -7.62
N ILE A 168 2.24 21.64 -7.82
CA ILE A 168 2.89 20.90 -6.74
C ILE A 168 4.19 21.58 -6.27
N TYR A 169 5.00 22.09 -7.20
CA TYR A 169 6.28 22.72 -6.87
C TYR A 169 6.15 24.16 -6.36
N ASN A 170 4.99 24.82 -6.46
CA ASN A 170 4.81 26.20 -5.94
C ASN A 170 3.87 26.28 -4.72
N SER A 171 3.10 25.24 -4.46
CA SER A 171 2.14 25.20 -3.36
C SER A 171 2.80 25.03 -1.98
N VAL A 172 2.06 25.40 -0.94
CA VAL A 172 2.48 25.33 0.48
C VAL A 172 1.73 24.19 1.16
N VAL A 173 2.41 23.48 2.07
CA VAL A 173 1.75 22.43 2.89
C VAL A 173 0.79 23.11 3.85
N THR A 174 -0.44 22.61 3.91
CA THR A 174 -1.47 23.21 4.76
C THR A 174 -1.23 22.92 6.24
N GLN A 175 -1.68 23.83 7.09
CA GLN A 175 -1.52 23.68 8.54
C GLN A 175 -2.21 22.41 9.06
N GLU A 176 -3.38 22.06 8.52
CA GLU A 176 -4.11 20.84 8.90
C GLU A 176 -3.31 19.56 8.65
N VAL A 177 -2.54 19.53 7.56
CA VAL A 177 -1.66 18.40 7.23
C VAL A 177 -0.43 18.36 8.13
N LEU A 178 0.18 19.52 8.41
CA LEU A 178 1.29 19.61 9.36
C LEU A 178 0.89 19.20 10.78
N ASP A 179 -0.29 19.62 11.24
CA ASP A 179 -0.82 19.27 12.55
C ASP A 179 -1.17 17.77 12.65
N ASN A 180 -1.67 17.18 11.56
CA ASN A 180 -1.87 15.74 11.48
C ASN A 180 -0.54 14.97 11.57
N LEU A 181 0.48 15.42 10.84
CA LEU A 181 1.82 14.83 10.87
C LEU A 181 2.42 14.87 12.29
N LYS A 182 2.26 15.98 13.02
CA LYS A 182 2.71 16.11 14.41
C LYS A 182 2.03 15.13 15.38
N ARG A 183 0.83 14.65 15.07
CA ARG A 183 0.15 13.59 15.82
C ARG A 183 0.70 12.19 15.54
N LYS A 184 1.65 12.05 14.59
CA LYS A 184 2.16 10.76 14.11
C LYS A 184 1.02 9.89 13.57
N ASP A 185 0.11 10.52 12.82
CA ASP A 185 -1.02 9.84 12.16
C ASP A 185 -0.83 9.84 10.64
N THR A 186 -1.53 8.93 9.96
CA THR A 186 -1.68 9.01 8.50
C THR A 186 -2.65 10.13 8.12
N VAL A 187 -2.30 10.88 7.07
CA VAL A 187 -3.10 12.00 6.59
C VAL A 187 -4.29 11.51 5.78
N LEU A 188 -5.49 11.80 6.29
CA LEU A 188 -6.75 11.51 5.59
C LEU A 188 -6.87 12.30 4.28
N ARG A 189 -7.42 11.67 3.24
CA ARG A 189 -7.63 12.30 1.92
C ARG A 189 -8.34 13.65 2.00
N LYS A 190 -9.36 13.78 2.85
CA LYS A 190 -10.16 14.99 3.02
C LYS A 190 -9.40 16.20 3.60
N LEU A 191 -8.25 15.97 4.24
CA LEU A 191 -7.43 17.05 4.82
C LEU A 191 -6.49 17.67 3.79
N LYS A 192 -6.24 16.99 2.68
CA LYS A 192 -5.33 17.45 1.62
C LYS A 192 -6.05 18.46 0.75
N LYS A 193 -5.67 19.74 0.87
CA LYS A 193 -6.30 20.87 0.16
C LYS A 193 -5.35 21.55 -0.82
N SER A 194 -4.04 21.36 -0.64
CA SER A 194 -2.97 21.85 -1.49
C SER A 194 -2.34 20.71 -2.30
N ALA A 195 -1.72 21.01 -3.44
CA ALA A 195 -1.11 19.98 -4.29
C ALA A 195 0.04 19.23 -3.57
N VAL A 196 0.90 19.97 -2.86
CA VAL A 196 2.03 19.42 -2.08
C VAL A 196 1.58 18.61 -0.86
N ASP A 197 0.35 18.82 -0.36
CA ASP A 197 -0.21 18.00 0.74
C ASP A 197 -0.24 16.51 0.38
N ASN A 198 -0.29 16.18 -0.91
CA ASN A 198 -0.28 14.79 -1.34
C ASN A 198 1.07 14.10 -1.09
N ILE A 199 2.19 14.81 -1.26
CA ILE A 199 3.53 14.28 -0.94
C ILE A 199 3.65 14.04 0.56
N VAL A 200 3.25 15.02 1.36
CA VAL A 200 3.28 14.88 2.83
C VAL A 200 2.32 13.79 3.30
N GLY A 201 1.17 13.65 2.64
CA GLY A 201 0.24 12.57 2.90
C GLY A 201 0.83 11.19 2.63
N HIS A 202 1.61 11.02 1.55
CA HIS A 202 2.33 9.77 1.33
C HIS A 202 3.47 9.58 2.33
N ILE A 203 4.26 10.60 2.65
CA ILE A 203 5.29 10.51 3.72
C ILE A 203 4.66 10.04 5.03
N SER A 204 3.48 10.55 5.39
CA SER A 204 2.77 10.17 6.63
C SER A 204 2.39 8.70 6.73
N LEU A 205 2.42 7.94 5.63
CA LEU A 205 2.17 6.49 5.65
C LEU A 205 3.16 5.74 6.54
N VAL A 206 4.35 6.29 6.77
CA VAL A 206 5.34 5.71 7.71
C VAL A 206 4.79 5.56 9.12
N PHE A 207 3.92 6.47 9.56
CA PHE A 207 3.30 6.39 10.89
C PHE A 207 2.24 5.31 11.00
N GLY A 208 1.71 4.86 9.85
CA GLY A 208 0.77 3.75 9.76
C GLY A 208 1.44 2.39 9.60
N LEU A 209 2.78 2.30 9.69
CA LEU A 209 3.51 1.05 9.71
C LEU A 209 3.48 0.45 11.11
N VAL A 210 2.93 -0.75 11.21
CA VAL A 210 2.68 -1.42 12.49
C VAL A 210 3.93 -2.10 13.00
N TYR A 211 4.63 -2.85 12.15
CA TYR A 211 5.76 -3.67 12.58
C TYR A 211 7.11 -2.96 12.41
N ASP A 212 8.06 -3.22 13.30
CA ASP A 212 9.38 -2.60 13.24
C ASP A 212 10.18 -3.08 12.02
N GLU A 213 9.99 -4.33 11.58
CA GLU A 213 10.57 -4.82 10.33
C GLU A 213 10.01 -4.04 9.12
N SER A 214 8.73 -3.66 9.14
CA SER A 214 8.13 -2.80 8.10
C SER A 214 8.83 -1.45 8.01
N ILE A 215 9.14 -0.82 9.16
CA ILE A 215 9.87 0.46 9.20
C ILE A 215 11.29 0.27 8.68
N LYS A 216 11.98 -0.78 9.12
CA LYS A 216 13.32 -1.10 8.65
C LYS A 216 13.37 -1.28 7.13
N LEU A 217 12.44 -2.05 6.56
CA LEU A 217 12.30 -2.24 5.12
C LEU A 217 12.02 -0.92 4.38
N ALA A 218 11.16 -0.06 4.93
CA ALA A 218 10.88 1.26 4.35
C ALA A 218 12.14 2.16 4.30
N VAL A 219 12.99 2.09 5.33
CA VAL A 219 14.25 2.83 5.42
C VAL A 219 15.31 2.25 4.48
N GLU A 220 15.51 0.93 4.50
CA GLU A 220 16.52 0.24 3.69
C GLU A 220 16.28 0.40 2.20
N HIS A 221 15.01 0.47 1.77
CA HIS A 221 14.66 0.73 0.38
C HIS A 221 14.96 2.17 -0.09
N GLY A 222 15.07 3.14 0.82
CA GLY A 222 15.45 4.53 0.52
C GLY A 222 14.37 5.40 -0.13
N TYR A 223 13.27 4.85 -0.64
CA TYR A 223 12.23 5.64 -1.34
C TYR A 223 11.50 6.64 -0.43
N LEU A 224 11.33 6.32 0.86
CA LEU A 224 10.79 7.28 1.83
C LEU A 224 11.72 8.49 1.98
N GLU A 225 13.03 8.25 2.05
CA GLU A 225 14.04 9.32 2.14
C GLU A 225 14.00 10.20 0.88
N GLU A 226 13.90 9.58 -0.29
CA GLU A 226 13.80 10.30 -1.56
C GLU A 226 12.53 11.17 -1.61
N LEU A 227 11.38 10.67 -1.13
CA LEU A 227 10.14 11.46 -1.03
C LEU A 227 10.29 12.67 -0.12
N MET A 228 10.94 12.50 1.04
CA MET A 228 11.16 13.60 1.97
C MET A 228 12.20 14.62 1.47
N ASN A 229 13.02 14.24 0.47
CA ASN A 229 13.98 15.13 -0.18
C ASN A 229 13.39 15.98 -1.32
N PHE A 230 12.06 15.97 -1.48
CA PHE A 230 11.34 16.88 -2.38
C PHE A 230 11.80 18.34 -2.23
N LYS A 231 12.08 18.99 -3.36
CA LYS A 231 12.51 20.40 -3.44
C LYS A 231 11.47 21.22 -4.18
N SER A 232 10.92 22.19 -3.49
CA SER A 232 9.92 23.13 -4.01
C SER A 232 10.61 24.38 -4.59
N TYR A 233 9.92 25.10 -5.47
CA TYR A 233 10.29 26.48 -5.85
C TYR A 233 9.85 27.51 -4.79
N ASN A 234 9.10 27.08 -3.77
CA ASN A 234 8.64 27.91 -2.68
C ASN A 234 9.49 27.68 -1.42
N ASP A 235 10.15 28.74 -0.94
CA ASP A 235 11.03 28.68 0.24
C ASP A 235 10.29 28.30 1.53
N ILE A 236 9.01 28.67 1.65
CA ILE A 236 8.19 28.26 2.81
C ILE A 236 8.04 26.75 2.81
N THR A 237 7.72 26.16 1.65
CA THR A 237 7.59 24.71 1.48
C THR A 237 8.91 24.00 1.72
N ASN A 238 10.04 24.55 1.27
CA ASN A 238 11.35 23.96 1.55
C ASN A 238 11.66 23.90 3.06
N LYS A 239 11.33 24.96 3.82
CA LYS A 239 11.44 24.96 5.29
C LYS A 239 10.49 23.94 5.94
N GLN A 240 9.25 23.84 5.46
CA GLN A 240 8.30 22.81 5.93
C GLN A 240 8.86 21.40 5.72
N PHE A 241 9.50 21.12 4.58
CA PHE A 241 10.11 19.82 4.31
C PHE A 241 11.38 19.55 5.14
N GLU A 242 12.13 20.57 5.54
CA GLU A 242 13.21 20.43 6.53
C GLU A 242 12.69 19.99 7.90
N GLU A 243 11.59 20.60 8.36
CA GLU A 243 10.91 20.22 9.60
C GLU A 243 10.33 18.81 9.52
N ILE A 244 9.66 18.47 8.41
CA ILE A 244 9.11 17.13 8.17
C ILE A 244 10.20 16.07 8.19
N ARG A 245 11.32 16.27 7.48
CA ARG A 245 12.47 15.34 7.50
C ARG A 245 12.96 15.09 8.91
N THR A 246 13.23 16.18 9.64
CA THR A 246 13.71 16.10 11.02
C THR A 246 12.74 15.32 11.91
N PHE A 247 11.44 15.62 11.80
CA PHE A 247 10.41 14.95 12.60
C PHE A 247 10.27 13.46 12.27
N VAL A 248 10.25 13.09 10.99
CA VAL A 248 10.14 11.70 10.55
C VAL A 248 11.40 10.90 10.92
N HIS A 249 12.60 11.47 10.76
CA HIS A 249 13.84 10.82 11.21
C HIS A 249 13.85 10.57 12.72
N LEU A 250 13.39 11.52 13.52
CA LEU A 250 13.23 11.32 14.97
C LEU A 250 12.25 10.19 15.27
N TYR A 251 11.10 10.14 14.60
CA TYR A 251 10.14 9.05 14.75
C TYR A 251 10.74 7.68 14.40
N ILE A 252 11.44 7.57 13.27
CA ILE A 252 12.11 6.33 12.83
C ILE A 252 13.17 5.92 13.86
N LYS A 253 13.96 6.87 14.35
CA LYS A 253 14.99 6.61 15.36
C LYS A 253 14.37 6.15 16.68
N GLU A 254 13.28 6.77 17.14
CA GLU A 254 12.54 6.35 18.32
C GLU A 254 12.10 4.89 18.17
N ARG A 255 11.40 4.54 17.06
CA ARG A 255 10.96 3.17 16.76
C ARG A 255 12.11 2.17 16.70
N ALA A 256 13.26 2.54 16.11
CA ALA A 256 14.44 1.68 16.04
C ALA A 256 15.17 1.50 17.38
N SER A 257 15.02 2.44 18.33
CA SER A 257 15.74 2.44 19.62
C SER A 257 15.01 1.67 20.73
N TYR A 258 13.79 1.17 20.49
CA TYR A 258 13.04 0.34 21.45
C TYR A 258 13.43 -1.16 21.40
N LYS A 259 14.64 -1.48 20.93
CA LYS A 259 15.20 -2.84 20.95
C LYS A 259 16.06 -3.10 22.17
#